data_AF-A0AA86PXQ2-F1
#
_entry.id   AF-A0AA86PXQ2-F1
#
_cell.length_a   1.000
_cell.length_b   1.000
_cell.length_c   1.000
_cell.angle_alpha   90.00
_cell.angle_beta   90.00
_cell.angle_gamma   90.00
#
_symmetry.space_group_name_H-M   'P 1'
#
loop_
_entity.id
_entity.type
_entity.pdbx_description
1 polymer ?
#
loop_
_entity_poly.entity_id
_entity_poly.type
_entity_poly.pdbx_seq_one_letter_code
_entity_poly.pdbx_strand_id
1 'polypeptide(L)'
;MFQSYFAHILWFAGIYSNLLIFDTEQFSGLVGESSQAIFVDLVYFSSCVSSKIGLGDVAGAKKTFSQIIITIHIFYSSFIVFVLFRGISFFVKTKNFEIAEIKKKKVALVLALE
;
A
#
# COMPACT_ATOMS: atom_id res chain seq x y z
N MET A 1 4.27 -6.83 -6.95
CA MET A 1 4.37 -5.42 -6.51
C MET A 1 3.05 -4.93 -5.92
N PHE A 2 1.97 -4.76 -6.68
CA PHE A 2 0.66 -4.42 -6.11
C PHE A 2 0.12 -5.48 -5.14
N GLN A 3 0.34 -6.77 -5.40
CA GLN A 3 0.00 -7.85 -4.47
C GLN A 3 0.65 -7.68 -3.09
N SER A 4 1.90 -7.21 -3.04
CA SER A 4 2.62 -6.96 -1.78
C SER A 4 1.99 -5.80 -1.00
N TYR A 5 1.45 -4.80 -1.70
CA TYR A 5 0.70 -3.70 -1.09
C TYR A 5 -0.65 -4.16 -0.54
N PHE A 6 -1.39 -4.99 -1.27
CA PHE A 6 -2.63 -5.56 -0.72
C PHE A 6 -2.37 -6.51 0.45
N ALA A 7 -1.32 -7.33 0.36
CA ALA A 7 -0.94 -8.24 1.43
C ALA A 7 -0.59 -7.51 2.73
N HIS A 8 0.12 -6.37 2.67
CA HIS A 8 0.46 -5.63 3.89
C HIS A 8 -0.78 -5.01 4.54
N ILE A 9 -1.74 -4.50 3.74
CA ILE A 9 -3.01 -3.97 4.26
C ILE A 9 -3.75 -5.06 5.04
N LEU A 10 -3.88 -6.26 4.45
CA LEU A 10 -4.56 -7.39 5.09
C LEU A 10 -3.82 -7.86 6.35
N TRP A 11 -2.49 -7.90 6.30
CA TRP A 11 -1.66 -8.28 7.44
C TRP A 11 -1.87 -7.34 8.64
N PHE A 12 -1.82 -6.02 8.42
CA PHE A 12 -2.06 -5.03 9.48
C PHE A 12 -3.52 -5.02 9.96
N ALA A 13 -4.50 -5.27 9.07
CA ALA A 13 -5.89 -5.45 9.49
C ALA A 13 -6.05 -6.66 10.45
N GLY A 14 -5.32 -7.75 10.18
CA GLY A 14 -5.22 -8.89 11.09
C GLY A 14 -4.60 -8.52 12.44
N ILE A 15 -3.51 -7.74 12.45
CA ILE A 15 -2.90 -7.25 13.71
C ILE A 15 -3.90 -6.39 14.49
N TYR A 16 -4.61 -5.47 13.83
CA TYR A 16 -5.62 -4.64 14.48
C TYR A 16 -6.79 -5.46 15.03
N SER A 17 -7.18 -6.52 14.32
CA SER A 17 -8.23 -7.43 14.80
C SER A 17 -7.79 -8.14 16.07
N ASN A 18 -6.52 -8.57 16.13
CA ASN A 18 -5.96 -9.14 17.36
C ASN A 18 -5.89 -8.12 18.50
N LEU A 19 -5.55 -6.86 18.22
CA LEU A 19 -5.58 -5.79 19.24
C LEU A 19 -6.97 -5.62 19.84
N LEU A 20 -8.01 -5.67 19.00
CA LEU A 20 -9.40 -5.56 19.46
C LEU A 20 -9.83 -6.71 20.37
N ILE A 21 -9.26 -7.91 20.21
CA ILE A 21 -9.51 -9.05 21.10
C ILE A 21 -8.94 -8.80 22.50
N PHE A 22 -7.78 -8.15 22.60
CA PHE A 22 -7.19 -7.80 23.89
C PHE A 22 -7.83 -6.56 24.53
N ASP A 23 -8.33 -5.65 23.71
CA ASP A 23 -8.94 -4.40 24.16
C ASP A 23 -9.98 -3.88 23.16
N THR A 24 -11.25 -4.08 23.49
CA THR A 24 -12.38 -3.71 22.64
C THR A 24 -12.55 -2.20 22.48
N GLU A 25 -11.99 -1.39 23.38
CA GLU A 25 -12.13 0.07 23.33
C GLU A 25 -11.04 0.75 22.50
N GLN A 26 -10.12 -0.02 21.92
CA GLN A 26 -8.92 0.50 21.27
C GLN A 26 -9.18 1.32 20.00
N PHE A 27 -10.32 1.04 19.35
CA PHE A 27 -10.80 1.70 18.15
C PHE A 27 -12.15 2.36 18.43
N SER A 28 -12.43 3.46 17.73
CA SER A 28 -13.73 4.13 17.73
C SER A 28 -14.21 4.34 16.29
N GLY A 29 -15.52 4.28 16.09
CA GLY A 29 -16.13 4.43 14.76
C GLY A 29 -16.25 3.13 13.96
N LEU A 30 -16.05 1.97 14.61
CA LEU A 30 -16.40 0.67 14.01
C LEU A 30 -17.93 0.56 13.94
N VAL A 31 -18.45 0.18 12.78
CA VAL A 31 -19.90 0.06 12.52
C VAL A 31 -20.33 -1.40 12.47
N GLY A 32 -19.40 -2.30 12.15
CA GLY A 32 -19.67 -3.74 12.09
C GLY A 32 -20.07 -4.33 13.45
N GLU A 33 -21.21 -5.03 13.47
CA GLU A 33 -21.65 -5.78 14.65
C GLU A 33 -21.15 -7.24 14.65
N SER A 34 -20.88 -7.79 13.46
CA SER A 34 -20.31 -9.14 13.30
C SER A 34 -18.80 -9.10 13.20
N SER A 35 -18.13 -10.18 13.58
CA SER A 35 -16.67 -10.28 13.47
C SER A 35 -16.17 -10.10 12.04
N GLN A 36 -16.93 -10.54 11.03
CA GLN A 36 -16.58 -10.29 9.63
C GLN A 36 -16.69 -8.81 9.27
N ALA A 37 -17.76 -8.14 9.69
CA ALA A 37 -17.95 -6.72 9.42
C ALA A 37 -16.87 -5.86 10.12
N ILE A 38 -16.53 -6.18 11.36
CA ILE A 38 -15.43 -5.54 12.09
C ILE A 38 -14.10 -5.73 11.35
N PHE A 39 -13.83 -6.94 10.85
CA PHE A 39 -12.62 -7.17 10.07
C PHE A 39 -12.58 -6.30 8.80
N VAL A 40 -13.70 -6.15 8.11
CA VAL A 40 -13.81 -5.26 6.93
C VAL A 40 -13.55 -3.80 7.31
N ASP A 41 -14.11 -3.31 8.42
CA ASP A 41 -13.84 -1.96 8.93
C ASP A 41 -12.34 -1.77 9.24
N LEU A 42 -11.68 -2.80 9.78
CA LEU A 42 -10.24 -2.77 10.06
C LEU A 42 -9.37 -2.87 8.79
N VAL A 43 -9.83 -3.56 7.74
CA VAL A 43 -9.20 -3.53 6.41
C VAL A 43 -9.31 -2.13 5.81
N TYR A 44 -10.47 -1.48 5.96
CA TYR A 44 -10.68 -0.11 5.53
C TYR A 44 -9.77 0.86 6.29
N PHE A 45 -9.72 0.77 7.62
CA PHE A 45 -8.81 1.57 8.45
C PHE A 45 -7.34 1.35 8.06
N SER A 46 -6.94 0.09 7.87
CA SER A 46 -5.59 -0.27 7.42
C SER A 46 -5.25 0.34 6.06
N SER A 47 -6.22 0.36 5.14
CA SER A 47 -6.09 1.02 3.84
C SER A 47 -5.92 2.54 3.98
N CYS A 48 -6.70 3.19 4.85
CA CYS A 48 -6.58 4.63 5.13
C CYS A 48 -5.22 5.00 5.73
N VAL A 49 -4.71 4.21 6.68
CA VAL A 49 -3.37 4.39 7.25
C VAL A 49 -2.29 4.18 6.17
N SER A 50 -2.46 3.19 5.31
CA SER A 50 -1.52 2.87 4.21
C SER A 50 -1.47 3.94 3.13
N SER A 51 -2.62 4.52 2.78
CA SER A 51 -2.74 5.59 1.81
C SER A 51 -2.45 6.97 2.42
N LYS A 52 -2.36 7.06 3.76
CA LYS A 52 -2.21 8.29 4.54
C LYS A 52 -3.38 9.25 4.32
N ILE A 53 -4.57 8.70 4.08
CA ILE A 53 -5.81 9.45 3.95
C ILE A 53 -6.53 9.36 5.30
N GLY A 54 -6.51 10.46 6.07
CA GLY A 54 -7.14 10.54 7.38
C GLY A 54 -8.59 11.02 7.30
N LEU A 55 -9.52 10.12 7.00
CA LEU A 55 -10.96 10.46 6.92
C LEU A 55 -11.60 10.72 8.29
N GLY A 56 -11.00 10.21 9.37
CA GLY A 56 -11.41 10.47 10.75
C GLY A 56 -12.69 9.75 11.19
N ASP A 57 -13.24 8.90 10.32
CA ASP A 57 -14.39 8.04 10.57
C ASP A 57 -14.04 6.86 11.48
N VAL A 58 -12.89 6.22 11.27
CA VAL A 58 -12.32 5.22 12.17
C VAL A 58 -11.05 5.77 12.81
N ALA A 59 -11.07 5.94 14.12
CA ALA A 59 -9.92 6.38 14.89
C ALA A 59 -9.36 5.23 15.73
N GLY A 60 -8.06 4.97 15.58
CA GLY A 60 -7.29 4.05 16.42
C GLY A 60 -6.35 4.82 17.35
N ALA A 61 -5.61 4.07 18.17
CA ALA A 61 -4.49 4.58 18.97
C ALA A 61 -4.84 5.28 20.30
N LYS A 62 -5.92 4.88 20.98
CA LYS A 62 -6.20 5.36 22.36
C LYS A 62 -5.12 4.99 23.37
N LYS A 63 -4.42 3.87 23.16
CA LYS A 63 -3.32 3.39 24.00
C LYS A 63 -1.98 3.47 23.28
N THR A 64 -0.91 3.71 24.04
CA THR A 64 0.48 3.84 23.55
C THR A 64 0.91 2.66 22.69
N PHE A 65 0.52 1.43 23.04
CA PHE A 65 0.89 0.25 22.28
C PHE A 65 0.32 0.26 20.85
N SER A 66 -0.95 0.67 20.68
CA SER A 66 -1.55 0.83 19.35
C SER A 66 -0.92 1.96 18.56
N GLN A 67 -0.53 3.06 19.22
CA GLN A 67 0.19 4.15 18.56
C GLN A 67 1.51 3.68 17.97
N ILE A 68 2.25 2.83 18.69
CA ILE A 68 3.48 2.22 18.20
C ILE A 68 3.22 1.35 16.97
N ILE A 69 2.20 0.49 17.01
CA ILE A 69 1.86 -0.38 15.88
C ILE A 69 1.45 0.43 14.64
N ILE A 70 0.60 1.45 14.81
CA ILE A 70 0.18 2.34 13.72
C ILE A 70 1.39 3.09 13.16
N THR A 71 2.31 3.54 14.02
CA THR A 71 3.55 4.18 13.58
C THR A 71 4.41 3.23 12.73
N ILE A 72 4.61 1.99 13.19
CA ILE A 72 5.32 0.96 12.42
C ILE A 72 4.63 0.71 11.08
N HIS A 73 3.29 0.67 11.06
CA HIS A 73 2.52 0.52 9.83
C HIS A 73 2.79 1.66 8.84
N ILE A 74 2.79 2.92 9.30
CA ILE A 74 3.08 4.08 8.46
C ILE A 74 4.50 4.02 7.88
N PHE A 75 5.50 3.61 8.69
CA PHE A 75 6.87 3.43 8.20
C PHE A 75 6.96 2.34 7.13
N TYR A 76 6.33 1.20 7.38
CA TYR A 76 6.35 0.06 6.46
C TYR A 76 5.60 0.36 5.15
N SER A 77 4.43 0.99 5.22
CA SER A 77 3.67 1.39 4.04
C SER A 77 4.43 2.42 3.20
N SER A 78 5.13 3.37 3.84
CA SER A 78 6.00 4.33 3.15
C SER A 78 7.14 3.65 2.41
N PHE A 79 7.75 2.63 3.02
CA PHE A 79 8.81 1.85 2.38
C PHE A 79 8.29 1.08 1.16
N ILE A 80 7.14 0.42 1.26
CA ILE A 80 6.52 -0.29 0.12
C ILE A 80 6.24 0.69 -1.01
N VAL A 81 5.62 1.84 -0.72
CA VAL A 81 5.31 2.87 -1.72
C VAL A 81 6.59 3.36 -2.41
N PHE A 82 7.67 3.59 -1.66
CA PHE A 82 8.97 3.95 -2.23
C PHE A 82 9.51 2.89 -3.20
N VAL A 83 9.44 1.61 -2.81
CA VAL A 83 9.85 0.48 -3.67
C VAL A 83 8.99 0.40 -4.94
N LEU A 84 7.68 0.60 -4.82
CA LEU A 84 6.76 0.61 -5.96
C LEU A 84 7.12 1.72 -6.95
N PHE A 85 7.32 2.96 -6.48
CA PHE A 85 7.70 4.07 -7.36
C PHE A 85 9.05 3.86 -8.02
N ARG A 86 10.05 3.32 -7.30
CA ARG A 86 11.33 2.96 -7.90
C ARG A 86 11.21 1.86 -8.94
N GLY A 87 10.41 0.82 -8.68
CA GLY A 87 10.16 -0.27 -9.61
C GLY A 87 9.50 0.21 -10.90
N ILE A 88 8.47 1.07 -10.78
CA ILE A 88 7.79 1.66 -11.93
C ILE A 88 8.75 2.54 -12.75
N SER A 89 9.56 3.36 -12.08
CA SER A 89 10.56 4.22 -12.73
C SER A 89 11.57 3.40 -13.57
N PHE A 90 12.03 2.26 -13.05
CA PHE A 90 12.93 1.37 -13.77
C PHE A 90 12.26 0.76 -15.03
N PHE A 91 11.00 0.34 -14.93
CA PHE A 91 10.25 -0.23 -16.04
C PHE A 91 9.98 0.79 -17.16
N VAL A 92 9.69 2.05 -16.80
CA VAL A 92 9.54 3.14 -17.78
C VAL A 92 10.85 3.40 -18.50
N LYS A 93 11.97 3.42 -17.76
CA LYS A 93 13.30 3.69 -18.34
C LYS A 93 13.71 2.61 -19.35
N THR A 94 13.48 1.33 -19.03
CA THR A 94 13.81 0.20 -19.91
C THR A 94 12.98 0.21 -21.19
N LYS A 95 11.66 0.46 -21.11
CA LYS A 95 10.82 0.61 -22.31
C LYS A 95 11.29 1.74 -23.24
N ASN A 96 11.71 2.86 -22.68
CA ASN A 96 12.20 3.99 -23.48
C ASN A 96 13.49 3.63 -24.24
N PHE A 97 14.37 2.81 -23.65
CA PHE A 97 15.57 2.33 -24.34
C PHE A 97 15.22 1.36 -25.47
N GLU A 98 14.30 0.41 -25.25
CA GLU A 98 13.85 -0.51 -26.31
C GLU A 98 13.25 0.24 -27.51
N ILE A 99 12.41 1.23 -27.25
CA ILE A 99 11.80 2.07 -28.31
C ILE A 99 12.89 2.84 -29.07
N ALA A 100 13.87 3.41 -28.36
CA ALA A 100 14.98 4.13 -28.98
C ALA A 100 15.84 3.21 -29.88
N GLU A 101 16.10 1.97 -29.44
CA GLU A 101 16.88 1.01 -30.21
C GLU A 101 16.15 0.55 -31.49
N ILE A 102 14.83 0.29 -31.40
CA ILE A 102 14.00 -0.04 -32.57
C ILE A 102 14.01 1.11 -33.57
N LYS A 103 13.88 2.36 -33.10
CA LYS A 103 13.92 3.54 -33.97
C LYS A 103 15.27 3.68 -34.67
N LYS A 104 16.38 3.43 -33.96
CA LYS A 104 17.73 3.47 -34.52
C LYS A 104 17.93 2.40 -35.60
N LYS A 105 17.45 1.16 -35.38
CA LYS A 105 17.50 0.07 -36.37
C LYS A 105 16.69 0.40 -37.63
N LYS A 106 15.50 0.99 -37.49
CA LYS A 106 14.70 1.45 -38.64
C LYS A 106 15.42 2.49 -39.50
N VAL A 107 16.03 3.50 -38.88
CA VAL A 107 16.75 4.55 -39.62
C VAL A 107 17.95 3.98 -40.37
N ALA A 108 18.72 3.10 -39.74
CA ALA A 108 19.87 2.45 -40.39
C ALA A 108 19.46 1.62 -41.61
N LEU A 109 18.29 0.97 -41.56
CA LEU A 109 17.79 0.14 -42.67
C LEU A 109 17.29 0.98 -43.85
N VAL A 110 16.68 2.14 -43.59
CA VAL A 110 16.29 3.10 -44.63
C VAL A 110 17.52 3.66 -45.35
N LEU A 111 18.55 4.06 -44.60
CA LEU A 111 19.81 4.58 -45.17
C LEU A 111 20.60 3.54 -45.97
N ALA A 112 20.39 2.24 -45.72
CA ALA A 112 21.04 1.17 -46.46
C ALA A 112 20.34 0.80 -47.78
N LEU A 113 19.14 1.35 -48.02
CA LEU A 113 18.34 1.11 -49.22
C LEU A 113 18.40 2.28 -50.23
N GLU A 114 19.03 3.39 -49.86
CA GLU A 114 19.36 4.53 -50.73
C GLU A 114 20.77 4.37 -51.32
#